data_AF-A0AAU8PAF8-F1
#
_entry.id   AF-A0AAU8PAF8-F1
#
_cell.length_a   1.000
_cell.length_b   1.000
_cell.length_c   1.000
_cell.angle_alpha   90.00
_cell.angle_beta   90.00
_cell.angle_gamma   90.00
#
_symmetry.space_group_name_H-M   'P 1'
#
loop_
_entity.id
_entity.type
_entity.pdbx_description
1 polymer ?
#
loop_
_entity_poly.entity_id
_entity_poly.type
_entity_poly.pdbx_seq_one_letter_code
_entity_poly.pdbx_strand_id
1 'polypeptide(L)'
;MGKIGRNDPCPCGSGKKYKKCCLLVERRKPWSLEEVRSLSTKEIVSRLGTMGIHITEENFLREVENFYSAYDLSEKWWKTSHVTARGFDRDFPWMAAVVLWERLAPHIINSEKLNDMMQEGYRLCSEGKEDEGCRIWLEVWEHLKKRFTPEMKSINDAEKVFSGLQNLFNWCQDLEMELGNAGLKEPSFYEKRIEYCREFCRLFPETDRLIIENMKRAEAESYFTLGMVEEGDRAFRDLVEEFPDSAWVYIGWGDMYWLFRDSKAPRDYDRAENIYRMALERNVDGREDVLERLQMLEEERTNETAV
;
A
#
# COMPACT_ATOMS: atom_id res chain seq x y z
N MET A 1 34.36 -13.83 -39.19
CA MET A 1 33.41 -12.80 -39.65
C MET A 1 34.02 -11.43 -39.38
N GLY A 2 34.21 -10.60 -40.41
CA GLY A 2 34.81 -9.27 -40.26
C GLY A 2 33.92 -8.32 -39.45
N LYS A 3 34.52 -7.39 -38.69
CA LYS A 3 33.77 -6.32 -38.00
C LYS A 3 33.08 -5.45 -39.05
N ILE A 4 31.75 -5.30 -38.96
CA ILE A 4 30.97 -4.43 -39.86
C ILE A 4 31.41 -2.98 -39.66
N GLY A 5 31.85 -2.33 -40.73
CA GLY A 5 32.24 -0.93 -40.74
C GLY A 5 31.02 -0.02 -40.61
N ARG A 6 31.17 1.12 -39.91
CA ARG A 6 30.08 2.09 -39.67
C ARG A 6 29.39 2.57 -40.97
N ASN A 7 30.11 2.62 -42.10
CA ASN A 7 29.56 3.07 -43.38
C ASN A 7 29.04 1.93 -44.28
N ASP A 8 29.22 0.67 -43.89
CA ASP A 8 28.83 -0.50 -44.69
C ASP A 8 27.30 -0.64 -44.73
N PRO A 9 26.72 -1.32 -45.73
CA PRO A 9 25.29 -1.66 -45.72
C PRO A 9 24.91 -2.43 -44.44
N CYS A 10 23.80 -2.08 -43.76
CA CYS A 10 23.40 -2.81 -42.55
C CYS A 10 23.04 -4.27 -42.92
N PRO A 11 23.53 -5.28 -42.17
CA PRO A 11 23.16 -6.70 -42.38
C PRO A 11 21.66 -7.01 -42.22
N CYS A 12 20.84 -6.12 -41.68
CA CYS A 12 19.40 -6.34 -41.54
C CYS A 12 18.61 -6.25 -42.86
N GLY A 13 19.27 -5.98 -43.99
CA GLY A 13 18.63 -5.88 -45.30
C GLY A 13 17.91 -4.55 -45.56
N SER A 14 18.05 -3.55 -44.69
CA SER A 14 17.34 -2.26 -44.84
C SER A 14 17.83 -1.36 -45.99
N GLY A 15 18.95 -1.70 -46.64
CA GLY A 15 19.60 -0.85 -47.65
C GLY A 15 20.27 0.43 -47.11
N LYS A 16 20.20 0.69 -45.79
CA LYS A 16 20.83 1.85 -45.14
C LYS A 16 22.25 1.53 -44.67
N LYS A 17 23.11 2.55 -44.52
CA LYS A 17 24.42 2.41 -43.85
C LYS A 17 24.24 1.92 -42.41
N TYR A 18 25.10 1.05 -41.90
CA TYR A 18 25.03 0.47 -40.55
C TYR A 18 24.92 1.56 -39.47
N LYS A 19 25.72 2.63 -39.56
CA LYS A 19 25.64 3.81 -38.67
C LYS A 19 24.35 4.64 -38.73
N LYS A 20 23.52 4.43 -39.75
CA LYS A 20 22.21 5.08 -39.95
C LYS A 20 21.05 4.11 -39.75
N CYS A 21 21.33 2.91 -39.28
CA CYS A 21 20.35 1.85 -39.09
C CYS A 21 20.63 1.15 -37.77
N CYS A 22 21.06 -0.11 -37.82
CA CYS A 22 21.17 -1.00 -36.68
C CYS A 22 22.12 -0.47 -35.58
N LEU A 23 23.19 0.25 -35.94
CA LEU A 23 24.07 0.88 -34.95
C LEU A 23 23.40 2.06 -34.21
N LEU A 24 22.42 2.74 -34.80
CA LEU A 24 21.63 3.76 -34.08
C LEU A 24 20.65 3.09 -33.12
N VAL A 25 20.10 1.95 -33.51
CA VAL A 25 19.22 1.13 -32.66
C VAL A 25 20.01 0.56 -31.48
N GLU A 26 21.22 0.05 -31.71
CA GLU A 26 22.13 -0.44 -30.66
C GLU A 26 22.63 0.66 -29.71
N ARG A 27 22.68 1.92 -30.18
CA ARG A 27 23.08 3.08 -29.36
C ARG A 27 21.92 3.74 -28.61
N ARG A 28 20.67 3.38 -28.94
CA ARG A 28 19.51 3.89 -28.21
C ARG A 28 19.48 3.24 -26.83
N LYS A 29 19.47 4.06 -25.80
CA LYS A 29 19.21 3.62 -24.43
C LYS A 29 17.69 3.48 -24.24
N PRO A 30 17.25 2.66 -23.26
CA PRO A 30 15.88 2.71 -22.78
C PRO A 30 15.49 4.14 -22.40
N TRP A 31 14.23 4.50 -22.65
CA TRP A 31 13.69 5.76 -22.16
C TRP A 31 13.72 5.78 -20.63
N SER A 32 13.95 6.95 -20.04
CA SER A 32 13.62 7.20 -18.63
C SER A 32 12.46 8.20 -18.51
N LEU A 33 11.73 8.12 -17.40
CA LEU A 33 10.70 9.13 -17.10
C LEU A 33 11.29 10.55 -17.02
N GLU A 34 12.52 10.70 -16.53
CA GLU A 34 13.22 12.00 -16.49
C GLU A 34 13.47 12.56 -17.90
N GLU A 35 13.89 11.72 -18.85
CA GLU A 35 14.05 12.11 -20.25
C GLU A 35 12.71 12.56 -20.85
N VAL A 36 11.62 11.83 -20.61
CA VAL A 36 10.29 12.22 -21.10
C VAL A 36 9.80 13.50 -20.44
N ARG A 37 10.05 13.69 -19.14
CA ARG A 37 9.75 14.94 -18.41
C ARG A 37 10.55 16.14 -18.93
N SER A 38 11.73 15.92 -19.52
CA SER A 38 12.50 17.02 -20.13
C SER A 38 11.88 17.55 -21.43
N LEU A 39 11.00 16.77 -22.08
CA LEU A 39 10.28 17.18 -23.28
C LEU A 39 9.11 18.11 -22.93
N SER A 40 8.85 19.10 -23.76
CA SER A 40 7.62 19.89 -23.68
C SER A 40 6.38 19.04 -24.00
N THR A 41 5.21 19.43 -23.51
CA THR A 41 3.94 18.75 -23.81
C THR A 41 3.71 18.60 -25.31
N LYS A 42 4.04 19.63 -26.11
CA LYS A 42 3.92 19.60 -27.58
C LYS A 42 4.85 18.57 -28.22
N GLU A 43 6.08 18.42 -27.72
CA GLU A 43 7.03 17.42 -28.22
C GLU A 43 6.58 16.00 -27.89
N ILE A 44 6.04 15.77 -26.69
CA ILE A 44 5.48 14.47 -26.29
C ILE A 44 4.32 14.08 -27.23
N VAL A 45 3.35 14.98 -27.41
CA VAL A 45 2.19 14.75 -28.30
C VAL A 45 2.64 14.53 -29.75
N SER A 46 3.59 15.35 -30.24
CA SER A 46 4.13 15.18 -31.60
C SER A 46 4.78 13.81 -31.78
N ARG A 47 5.56 13.36 -30.80
CA ARG A 47 6.24 12.06 -30.82
C ARG A 47 5.25 10.90 -30.74
N LEU A 48 4.23 10.97 -29.90
CA LEU A 48 3.11 10.01 -29.91
C LEU A 48 2.47 9.94 -31.31
N GLY A 49 2.25 11.08 -31.94
CA GLY A 49 1.74 11.16 -33.31
C GLY A 49 2.61 10.44 -34.33
N THR A 50 3.94 10.57 -34.24
CA THR A 50 4.86 9.80 -35.12
C THR A 50 4.79 8.28 -34.91
N MET A 51 4.31 7.85 -33.75
CA MET A 51 4.09 6.44 -33.41
C MET A 51 2.69 5.96 -33.79
N GLY A 52 1.83 6.81 -34.36
CA GLY A 52 0.45 6.47 -34.72
C GLY A 52 -0.57 6.71 -33.59
N ILE A 53 -0.16 7.33 -32.49
CA ILE A 53 -1.03 7.69 -31.36
C ILE A 53 -1.36 9.18 -31.47
N HIS A 54 -2.56 9.48 -31.94
CA HIS A 54 -3.01 10.87 -32.11
C HIS A 54 -3.93 11.26 -30.96
N ILE A 55 -3.46 12.15 -30.10
CA ILE A 55 -4.22 12.69 -28.97
C ILE A 55 -4.35 14.21 -29.09
N THR A 56 -5.45 14.74 -28.59
CA THR A 56 -5.62 16.17 -28.27
C THR A 56 -5.71 16.32 -26.76
N GLU A 57 -5.45 17.52 -26.24
CA GLU A 57 -5.62 17.81 -24.81
C GLU A 57 -7.05 17.50 -24.34
N GLU A 58 -8.05 17.95 -25.09
CA GLU A 58 -9.47 17.69 -24.82
C GLU A 58 -9.80 16.19 -24.79
N ASN A 59 -9.29 15.41 -25.74
CA ASN A 59 -9.54 13.98 -25.74
C ASN A 59 -8.82 13.27 -24.59
N PHE A 60 -7.57 13.65 -24.33
CA PHE A 60 -6.78 13.09 -23.24
C PHE A 60 -7.46 13.32 -21.89
N LEU A 61 -7.95 14.53 -21.63
CA LEU A 61 -8.67 14.87 -20.40
C LEU A 61 -9.94 14.02 -20.19
N ARG A 62 -10.67 13.71 -21.25
CA ARG A 62 -11.82 12.78 -21.15
C ARG A 62 -11.38 11.33 -20.96
N GLU A 63 -10.27 10.93 -21.56
CA GLU A 63 -9.78 9.55 -21.42
C GLU A 63 -9.34 9.28 -19.98
N VAL A 64 -8.58 10.18 -19.35
CA VAL A 64 -8.05 9.98 -17.99
C VAL A 64 -9.12 9.84 -16.90
N GLU A 65 -10.35 10.32 -17.13
CA GLU A 65 -11.48 10.10 -16.21
C GLU A 65 -11.95 8.63 -16.18
N ASN A 66 -11.61 7.84 -17.20
CA ASN A 66 -12.08 6.47 -17.40
C ASN A 66 -11.01 5.41 -17.09
N PHE A 67 -9.80 5.82 -16.68
CA PHE A 67 -8.71 4.91 -16.37
C PHE A 67 -8.15 5.22 -14.99
N TYR A 68 -7.62 4.19 -14.33
CA TYR A 68 -6.91 4.37 -13.07
C TYR A 68 -5.40 4.50 -13.23
N SER A 69 -4.81 3.99 -14.31
CA SER A 69 -3.37 4.03 -14.55
C SER A 69 -3.02 4.57 -15.93
N ALA A 70 -1.86 5.20 -16.03
CA ALA A 70 -1.28 5.57 -17.32
C ALA A 70 -0.92 4.32 -18.14
N TYR A 71 -0.60 3.21 -17.48
CA TYR A 71 -0.39 1.92 -18.13
C TYR A 71 -1.64 1.45 -18.90
N ASP A 72 -2.79 1.37 -18.25
CA ASP A 72 -4.03 0.91 -18.88
C ASP A 72 -4.48 1.82 -20.01
N LEU A 73 -4.32 3.14 -19.83
CA LEU A 73 -4.57 4.12 -20.88
C LEU A 73 -3.67 3.87 -22.10
N SER A 74 -2.37 3.60 -21.88
CA SER A 74 -1.44 3.30 -22.95
C SER A 74 -1.77 1.96 -23.64
N GLU A 75 -2.20 0.94 -22.90
CA GLU A 75 -2.67 -0.34 -23.44
C GLU A 75 -3.91 -0.15 -24.33
N LYS A 76 -4.82 0.76 -23.96
CA LYS A 76 -5.93 1.16 -24.84
C LYS A 76 -5.41 1.77 -26.13
N TRP A 77 -4.39 2.62 -26.11
CA TRP A 77 -3.80 3.17 -27.33
C TRP A 77 -3.21 2.06 -28.21
N TRP A 78 -2.49 1.09 -27.63
CA TRP A 78 -1.99 -0.09 -28.35
C TRP A 78 -3.09 -0.90 -29.02
N LYS A 79 -4.26 -1.04 -28.38
CA LYS A 79 -5.40 -1.80 -28.91
C LYS A 79 -6.19 -1.05 -29.99
N THR A 80 -6.30 0.27 -29.87
CA THR A 80 -7.19 1.09 -30.71
C THR A 80 -6.49 1.84 -31.84
N SER A 81 -5.16 1.97 -31.77
CA SER A 81 -4.36 2.68 -32.78
C SER A 81 -3.37 1.74 -33.47
N HIS A 82 -2.96 2.08 -34.69
CA HIS A 82 -1.91 1.35 -35.39
C HIS A 82 -0.52 1.79 -34.88
N VAL A 83 -0.18 1.38 -33.65
CA VAL A 83 1.05 1.83 -32.99
C VAL A 83 2.28 1.21 -33.67
N THR A 84 3.20 2.07 -34.11
CA THR A 84 4.41 1.67 -34.87
C THR A 84 5.69 1.63 -34.05
N ALA A 85 5.62 1.94 -32.75
CA ALA A 85 6.75 1.93 -31.83
C ALA A 85 7.39 0.52 -31.69
N ARG A 86 8.72 0.46 -31.66
CA ARG A 86 9.50 -0.80 -31.65
C ARG A 86 10.72 -0.69 -30.74
N GLY A 87 11.21 -1.83 -30.24
CA GLY A 87 12.35 -1.88 -29.33
C GLY A 87 12.07 -1.03 -28.07
N PHE A 88 13.05 -0.25 -27.63
CA PHE A 88 12.91 0.64 -26.48
C PHE A 88 11.82 1.71 -26.65
N ASP A 89 11.43 2.09 -27.87
CA ASP A 89 10.35 3.07 -28.06
C ASP A 89 8.98 2.54 -27.63
N ARG A 90 8.83 1.24 -27.34
CA ARG A 90 7.58 0.65 -26.84
C ARG A 90 7.16 1.18 -25.48
N ASP A 91 8.12 1.63 -24.67
CA ASP A 91 7.85 2.16 -23.33
C ASP A 91 7.44 3.64 -23.37
N PHE A 92 7.75 4.34 -24.47
CA PHE A 92 7.48 5.77 -24.61
C PHE A 92 5.99 6.11 -24.48
N PRO A 93 5.02 5.39 -25.08
CA PRO A 93 3.60 5.68 -24.89
C PRO A 93 3.15 5.69 -23.44
N TRP A 94 3.53 4.69 -22.65
CA TRP A 94 3.21 4.64 -21.21
C TRP A 94 3.86 5.80 -20.45
N MET A 95 5.16 6.03 -20.65
CA MET A 95 5.87 7.14 -19.99
C MET A 95 5.31 8.51 -20.38
N ALA A 96 4.90 8.67 -21.65
CA ALA A 96 4.23 9.86 -22.14
C ALA A 96 2.86 10.04 -21.46
N ALA A 97 2.07 8.97 -21.32
CA ALA A 97 0.81 9.02 -20.60
C ALA A 97 1.00 9.49 -19.14
N VAL A 98 2.00 8.96 -18.42
CA VAL A 98 2.35 9.42 -17.06
C VAL A 98 2.61 10.92 -17.04
N VAL A 99 3.54 11.40 -17.87
CA VAL A 99 3.96 12.82 -17.87
C VAL A 99 2.85 13.76 -18.32
N LEU A 100 2.03 13.35 -19.30
CA LEU A 100 0.88 14.15 -19.73
C LEU A 100 -0.20 14.23 -18.66
N TRP A 101 -0.45 13.13 -17.94
CA TRP A 101 -1.43 13.10 -16.85
C TRP A 101 -1.07 14.08 -15.74
N GLU A 102 0.19 14.08 -15.30
CA GLU A 102 0.68 14.99 -14.27
C GLU A 102 0.56 16.47 -14.68
N ARG A 103 0.72 16.77 -15.97
CA ARG A 103 0.71 18.14 -16.48
C ARG A 103 -0.69 18.65 -16.77
N LEU A 104 -1.53 17.81 -17.36
CA LEU A 104 -2.85 18.20 -17.89
C LEU A 104 -3.97 17.91 -16.89
N ALA A 105 -3.84 16.86 -16.09
CA ALA A 105 -4.85 16.43 -15.13
C ALA A 105 -4.27 16.13 -13.73
N PRO A 106 -3.49 17.03 -13.11
CA PRO A 106 -2.86 16.77 -11.81
C PRO A 106 -3.87 16.53 -10.67
N HIS A 107 -5.12 16.97 -10.84
CA HIS A 107 -6.20 16.78 -9.89
C HIS A 107 -6.87 15.39 -9.98
N ILE A 108 -6.62 14.64 -11.07
CA ILE A 108 -7.12 13.27 -11.25
C ILE A 108 -6.00 12.31 -10.85
N ILE A 109 -6.12 11.73 -9.66
CA ILE A 109 -5.08 10.87 -9.09
C ILE A 109 -5.10 9.48 -9.75
N ASN A 110 -4.02 9.16 -10.48
CA ASN A 110 -3.78 7.86 -11.10
C ASN A 110 -2.97 6.92 -10.17
N SER A 111 -2.88 5.65 -10.54
CA SER A 111 -2.22 4.60 -9.77
C SER A 111 -0.71 4.82 -9.67
N GLU A 112 -0.07 5.40 -10.67
CA GLU A 112 1.35 5.78 -10.59
C GLU A 112 1.58 6.83 -9.50
N LYS A 113 0.73 7.85 -9.40
CA LYS A 113 0.80 8.86 -8.34
C LYS A 113 0.51 8.26 -6.96
N LEU A 114 -0.49 7.38 -6.85
CA LEU A 114 -0.76 6.66 -5.60
C LEU A 114 0.43 5.81 -5.19
N ASN A 115 1.06 5.11 -6.15
CA ASN A 115 2.25 4.32 -5.89
C ASN A 115 3.40 5.19 -5.35
N ASP A 116 3.65 6.34 -5.98
CA ASP A 116 4.69 7.28 -5.50
C ASP A 116 4.38 7.77 -4.07
N MET A 117 3.12 8.08 -3.77
CA MET A 117 2.68 8.43 -2.41
C MET A 117 2.87 7.29 -1.41
N MET A 118 2.55 6.05 -1.81
CA MET A 118 2.79 4.86 -0.98
C MET A 118 4.29 4.68 -0.69
N GLN A 119 5.14 4.80 -1.71
CA GLN A 119 6.60 4.70 -1.55
C GLN A 119 7.16 5.79 -0.65
N GLU A 120 6.65 7.01 -0.78
CA GLU A 120 7.03 8.12 0.07
C GLU A 120 6.66 7.87 1.54
N GLY A 121 5.48 7.32 1.81
CA GLY A 121 5.10 6.92 3.17
C GLY A 121 6.03 5.86 3.74
N TYR A 122 6.41 4.83 2.97
CA TYR A 122 7.42 3.85 3.42
C TYR A 122 8.78 4.49 3.70
N ARG A 123 9.24 5.39 2.82
CA ARG A 123 10.49 6.13 3.00
C ARG A 123 10.47 6.91 4.32
N LEU A 124 9.39 7.66 4.57
CA LEU A 124 9.22 8.46 5.79
C LEU A 124 9.17 7.59 7.05
N CYS A 125 8.41 6.49 7.04
CA CYS A 125 8.35 5.57 8.18
C CYS A 125 9.74 4.97 8.46
N SER A 126 10.49 4.58 7.41
CA SER A 126 11.87 4.07 7.58
C SER A 126 12.86 5.10 8.15
N GLU A 127 12.54 6.39 8.07
CA GLU A 127 13.31 7.49 8.64
C GLU A 127 12.82 7.90 10.05
N GLY A 128 11.88 7.16 10.63
CA GLY A 128 11.29 7.47 11.95
C GLY A 128 10.32 8.66 11.93
N LYS A 129 9.70 8.92 10.76
CA LYS A 129 8.70 9.97 10.53
C LYS A 129 7.34 9.36 10.20
N GLU A 130 6.90 8.45 11.06
CA GLU A 130 5.67 7.66 10.90
C GLU A 130 4.45 8.58 10.83
N ASP A 131 4.45 9.71 11.54
CA ASP A 131 3.36 10.69 11.50
C ASP A 131 3.24 11.38 10.13
N GLU A 132 4.35 11.78 9.51
CA GLU A 132 4.37 12.33 8.15
C GLU A 132 3.94 11.26 7.13
N GLY A 133 4.49 10.05 7.25
CA GLY A 133 4.17 8.93 6.37
C GLY A 133 2.69 8.52 6.43
N CYS A 134 2.13 8.40 7.63
CA CYS A 134 0.73 8.04 7.83
C CYS A 134 -0.24 9.09 7.29
N ARG A 135 0.08 10.39 7.38
CA ARG A 135 -0.78 11.45 6.78
C ARG A 135 -0.88 11.26 5.26
N ILE A 136 0.22 10.91 4.60
CA ILE A 136 0.22 10.59 3.16
C ILE A 136 -0.57 9.32 2.88
N TRP A 137 -0.38 8.26 3.66
CA TRP A 137 -1.09 7.01 3.45
C TRP A 137 -2.59 7.08 3.71
N LEU A 138 -3.04 7.91 4.67
CA LEU A 138 -4.45 8.20 4.85
C LEU A 138 -5.03 8.96 3.64
N GLU A 139 -4.27 9.86 3.02
CA GLU A 139 -4.68 10.48 1.75
C GLU A 139 -4.78 9.45 0.61
N VAL A 140 -3.82 8.52 0.51
CA VAL A 140 -3.87 7.39 -0.42
C VAL A 140 -5.15 6.57 -0.21
N TRP A 141 -5.48 6.26 1.04
CA TRP A 141 -6.70 5.52 1.39
C TRP A 141 -7.96 6.25 0.93
N GLU A 142 -8.07 7.57 1.15
CA GLU A 142 -9.19 8.38 0.66
C GLU A 142 -9.34 8.34 -0.87
N HIS A 143 -8.24 8.27 -1.60
CA HIS A 143 -8.28 8.13 -3.06
C HIS A 143 -8.64 6.73 -3.52
N LEU A 144 -8.13 5.68 -2.86
CA LEU A 144 -8.49 4.30 -3.15
C LEU A 144 -9.97 4.03 -2.91
N LYS A 145 -10.53 4.55 -1.81
CA LYS A 145 -11.95 4.40 -1.46
C LYS A 145 -12.91 4.83 -2.56
N LYS A 146 -12.55 5.86 -3.34
CA LYS A 146 -13.36 6.37 -4.46
C LYS A 146 -13.42 5.37 -5.63
N ARG A 147 -12.55 4.36 -5.66
CA ARG A 147 -12.48 3.34 -6.72
C ARG A 147 -13.17 2.04 -6.32
N PHE A 148 -13.46 1.84 -5.03
CA PHE A 148 -14.10 0.62 -4.55
C PHE A 148 -15.56 0.57 -4.98
N THR A 149 -16.02 -0.63 -5.34
CA THR A 149 -17.43 -0.89 -5.66
C THR A 149 -18.09 -1.74 -4.58
N PRO A 150 -19.43 -1.74 -4.48
CA PRO A 150 -20.14 -2.54 -3.48
C PRO A 150 -19.85 -4.05 -3.55
N GLU A 151 -19.42 -4.56 -4.71
CA GLU A 151 -19.08 -5.96 -4.94
C GLU A 151 -17.69 -6.34 -4.40
N MET A 152 -16.82 -5.36 -4.13
CA MET A 152 -15.49 -5.60 -3.54
C MET A 152 -15.63 -5.79 -2.03
N LYS A 153 -15.84 -7.04 -1.60
CA LYS A 153 -16.04 -7.39 -0.19
C LYS A 153 -14.78 -7.84 0.54
N SER A 154 -13.67 -8.02 -0.18
CA SER A 154 -12.35 -8.32 0.38
C SER A 154 -11.28 -7.36 -0.14
N ILE A 155 -10.19 -7.17 0.61
CA ILE A 155 -9.05 -6.39 0.13
C ILE A 155 -8.45 -6.97 -1.17
N ASN A 156 -8.52 -8.30 -1.34
CA ASN A 156 -8.09 -8.98 -2.56
C ASN A 156 -8.94 -8.60 -3.79
N ASP A 157 -10.22 -8.27 -3.59
CA ASP A 157 -11.05 -7.73 -4.67
C ASP A 157 -10.64 -6.31 -5.06
N ALA A 158 -10.25 -5.50 -4.07
CA ALA A 158 -9.80 -4.13 -4.25
C ALA A 158 -8.44 -4.02 -4.97
N GLU A 159 -7.61 -5.07 -4.97
CA GLU A 159 -6.37 -5.10 -5.76
C GLU A 159 -6.60 -4.76 -7.23
N LYS A 160 -7.78 -5.09 -7.77
CA LYS A 160 -8.14 -4.85 -9.18
C LYS A 160 -8.23 -3.37 -9.55
N VAL A 161 -8.37 -2.46 -8.58
CA VAL A 161 -8.51 -1.01 -8.81
C VAL A 161 -7.23 -0.22 -8.51
N PHE A 162 -6.15 -0.93 -8.24
CA PHE A 162 -4.83 -0.37 -8.05
C PHE A 162 -3.82 -1.08 -8.96
N SER A 163 -2.84 -0.34 -9.45
CA SER A 163 -1.78 -0.88 -10.29
C SER A 163 -0.49 -0.14 -9.95
N GLY A 164 0.33 -0.76 -9.10
CA GLY A 164 1.58 -0.19 -8.61
C GLY A 164 2.53 -1.28 -8.13
N LEU A 165 3.58 -0.88 -7.43
CA LEU A 165 4.58 -1.78 -6.85
C LEU A 165 4.08 -2.47 -5.58
N GLN A 166 3.11 -1.86 -4.91
CA GLN A 166 2.57 -2.35 -3.65
C GLN A 166 1.39 -3.28 -3.87
N ASN A 167 1.22 -4.17 -2.91
CA ASN A 167 0.07 -5.06 -2.80
C ASN A 167 -0.82 -4.51 -1.68
N LEU A 168 -2.09 -4.21 -1.99
CA LEU A 168 -3.02 -3.62 -1.02
C LEU A 168 -3.27 -4.53 0.18
N PHE A 169 -3.20 -5.84 0.02
CA PHE A 169 -3.31 -6.81 1.12
C PHE A 169 -2.18 -6.66 2.16
N ASN A 170 -0.95 -6.36 1.73
CA ASN A 170 0.14 -6.04 2.66
C ASN A 170 0.03 -4.60 3.17
N TRP A 171 -0.12 -3.65 2.25
CA TRP A 171 -0.09 -2.22 2.57
C TRP A 171 -1.20 -1.80 3.56
N CYS A 172 -2.37 -2.44 3.53
CA CYS A 172 -3.44 -2.10 4.46
C CYS A 172 -3.07 -2.40 5.93
N GLN A 173 -2.28 -3.44 6.17
CA GLN A 173 -1.79 -3.82 7.50
C GLN A 173 -0.61 -2.94 7.90
N ASP A 174 0.27 -2.60 6.96
CA ASP A 174 1.36 -1.65 7.21
C ASP A 174 0.82 -0.28 7.65
N LEU A 175 -0.23 0.22 6.99
CA LEU A 175 -0.90 1.45 7.39
C LEU A 175 -1.46 1.36 8.81
N GLU A 176 -2.15 0.27 9.16
CA GLU A 176 -2.64 0.07 10.53
C GLU A 176 -1.49 0.16 11.54
N MET A 177 -0.42 -0.60 11.29
CA MET A 177 0.72 -0.71 12.20
C MET A 177 1.42 0.63 12.38
N GLU A 178 1.66 1.35 11.29
CA GLU A 178 2.33 2.65 11.35
C GLU A 178 1.45 3.73 11.97
N LEU A 179 0.11 3.64 11.89
CA LEU A 179 -0.77 4.52 12.68
C LEU A 179 -0.58 4.28 14.18
N GLY A 180 -0.34 3.03 14.59
CA GLY A 180 0.01 2.67 15.96
C GLY A 180 1.36 3.28 16.37
N ASN A 181 2.39 3.12 15.53
CA ASN A 181 3.72 3.68 15.76
C ASN A 181 3.70 5.21 15.84
N ALA A 182 2.98 5.87 14.93
CA ALA A 182 2.78 7.32 14.97
C ALA A 182 2.08 7.77 16.26
N GLY A 183 1.13 6.95 16.75
CA GLY A 183 0.41 7.16 18.01
C GLY A 183 1.30 7.27 19.25
N LEU A 184 2.45 6.60 19.26
CA LEU A 184 3.43 6.68 20.35
C LEU A 184 3.98 8.10 20.54
N LYS A 185 4.13 8.86 19.44
CA LYS A 185 4.62 10.23 19.43
C LYS A 185 3.48 11.24 19.49
N GLU A 186 2.41 10.99 18.74
CA GLU A 186 1.25 11.86 18.63
C GLU A 186 -0.05 11.05 18.85
N PRO A 187 -0.64 11.07 20.08
CA PRO A 187 -1.79 10.23 20.41
C PRO A 187 -3.04 10.40 19.52
N SER A 188 -3.16 11.52 18.79
CA SER A 188 -4.23 11.76 17.81
C SER A 188 -4.27 10.73 16.66
N PHE A 189 -3.18 9.96 16.47
CA PHE A 189 -3.11 8.89 15.50
C PHE A 189 -3.80 7.60 15.95
N TYR A 190 -3.98 7.36 17.26
CA TYR A 190 -4.79 6.24 17.74
C TYR A 190 -6.27 6.41 17.35
N GLU A 191 -6.78 7.65 17.35
CA GLU A 191 -8.14 7.94 16.85
C GLU A 191 -8.25 7.63 15.34
N LYS A 192 -7.21 7.94 14.57
CA LYS A 192 -7.14 7.62 13.13
C LYS A 192 -7.01 6.11 12.89
N ARG A 193 -6.25 5.39 13.71
CA ARG A 193 -6.15 3.92 13.69
C ARG A 193 -7.52 3.29 13.92
N ILE A 194 -8.27 3.76 14.92
CA ILE A 194 -9.66 3.32 15.20
C ILE A 194 -10.56 3.57 13.99
N GLU A 195 -10.56 4.78 13.44
CA GLU A 195 -11.40 5.13 12.27
C GLU A 195 -11.06 4.26 11.06
N TYR A 196 -9.77 4.13 10.76
CA TYR A 196 -9.28 3.32 9.66
C TYR A 196 -9.65 1.83 9.80
N CYS A 197 -9.40 1.22 10.97
CA CYS A 197 -9.68 -0.20 11.20
C CYS A 197 -11.17 -0.52 11.07
N ARG A 198 -12.04 0.34 11.63
CA ARG A 198 -13.49 0.22 11.51
C ARG A 198 -13.96 0.35 10.08
N GLU A 199 -13.45 1.35 9.38
CA GLU A 199 -13.82 1.58 8.00
C GLU A 199 -13.35 0.43 7.10
N PHE A 200 -12.13 -0.06 7.30
CA PHE A 200 -11.59 -1.23 6.61
C PHE A 200 -12.50 -2.45 6.80
N CYS A 201 -12.83 -2.81 8.05
CA CYS A 201 -13.70 -3.95 8.34
C CYS A 201 -15.11 -3.78 7.76
N ARG A 202 -15.64 -2.55 7.73
CA ARG A 202 -16.95 -2.25 7.14
C ARG A 202 -16.94 -2.37 5.61
N LEU A 203 -15.88 -1.92 4.97
CA LEU A 203 -15.74 -1.98 3.50
C LEU A 203 -15.46 -3.41 3.04
N PHE A 204 -14.63 -4.14 3.78
CA PHE A 204 -14.10 -5.43 3.36
C PHE A 204 -14.35 -6.57 4.35
N PRO A 205 -15.62 -6.87 4.69
CA PRO A 205 -15.98 -7.86 5.73
C PRO A 205 -15.60 -9.31 5.37
N GLU A 206 -15.31 -9.60 4.10
CA GLU A 206 -14.92 -10.92 3.59
C GLU A 206 -13.41 -11.04 3.37
N THR A 207 -12.62 -10.10 3.89
CA THR A 207 -11.16 -10.22 3.92
C THR A 207 -10.72 -11.40 4.79
N ASP A 208 -9.52 -11.91 4.54
CA ASP A 208 -8.88 -12.94 5.36
C ASP A 208 -9.09 -12.70 6.86
N ARG A 209 -9.47 -13.78 7.55
CA ARG A 209 -9.85 -13.78 8.96
C ARG A 209 -8.79 -13.14 9.83
N LEU A 210 -7.51 -13.41 9.57
CA LEU A 210 -6.40 -12.88 10.37
C LEU A 210 -6.29 -11.35 10.26
N ILE A 211 -6.50 -10.80 9.06
CA ILE A 211 -6.46 -9.34 8.87
C ILE A 211 -7.64 -8.68 9.60
N ILE A 212 -8.84 -9.25 9.50
CA ILE A 212 -10.02 -8.70 10.22
C ILE A 212 -9.80 -8.73 11.73
N GLU A 213 -9.27 -9.84 12.25
CA GLU A 213 -8.92 -9.96 13.66
C GLU A 213 -7.87 -8.92 14.08
N ASN A 214 -6.80 -8.75 13.29
CA ASN A 214 -5.75 -7.76 13.56
C ASN A 214 -6.30 -6.33 13.59
N MET A 215 -7.11 -5.94 12.60
CA MET A 215 -7.74 -4.61 12.54
C MET A 215 -8.61 -4.33 13.77
N LYS A 216 -9.44 -5.30 14.17
CA LYS A 216 -10.32 -5.17 15.34
C LYS A 216 -9.53 -5.14 16.66
N ARG A 217 -8.45 -5.92 16.75
CA ARG A 217 -7.54 -5.88 17.90
C ARG A 217 -6.80 -4.55 17.99
N ALA A 218 -6.30 -4.03 16.87
CA ALA A 218 -5.67 -2.72 16.77
C ALA A 218 -6.61 -1.58 17.22
N GLU A 219 -7.89 -1.66 16.85
CA GLU A 219 -8.94 -0.77 17.38
C GLU A 219 -9.04 -0.89 18.91
N ALA A 220 -9.16 -2.12 19.44
CA ALA A 220 -9.29 -2.36 20.88
C ALA A 220 -8.09 -1.84 21.67
N GLU A 221 -6.86 -2.13 21.22
CA GLU A 221 -5.61 -1.64 21.80
C GLU A 221 -5.53 -0.11 21.82
N SER A 222 -5.98 0.52 20.73
CA SER A 222 -5.97 1.99 20.61
C SER A 222 -6.87 2.67 21.65
N TYR A 223 -7.93 2.01 22.12
CA TYR A 223 -8.72 2.54 23.23
C TYR A 223 -7.95 2.60 24.54
N PHE A 224 -7.17 1.57 24.83
CA PHE A 224 -6.33 1.53 26.03
C PHE A 224 -5.25 2.60 26.03
N THR A 225 -4.61 2.87 24.88
CA THR A 225 -3.59 3.92 24.77
C THR A 225 -4.19 5.33 24.90
N LEU A 226 -5.47 5.50 24.55
CA LEU A 226 -6.24 6.73 24.74
C LEU A 226 -6.85 6.90 26.15
N GLY A 227 -6.73 5.90 27.04
CA GLY A 227 -7.35 5.96 28.38
C GLY A 227 -8.83 5.55 28.42
N MET A 228 -9.37 5.07 27.31
CA MET A 228 -10.74 4.57 27.18
C MET A 228 -10.78 3.07 27.54
N VAL A 229 -10.35 2.75 28.76
CA VAL A 229 -10.12 1.36 29.19
C VAL A 229 -11.40 0.51 29.14
N GLU A 230 -12.54 1.07 29.52
CA GLU A 230 -13.82 0.35 29.50
C GLU A 230 -14.30 0.02 28.07
N GLU A 231 -14.04 0.92 27.12
CA GLU A 231 -14.31 0.72 25.71
C GLU A 231 -13.37 -0.32 25.11
N GLY A 232 -12.08 -0.27 25.42
CA GLY A 232 -11.11 -1.29 24.99
C GLY A 232 -11.46 -2.67 25.53
N ASP A 233 -11.82 -2.76 26.81
CA ASP A 233 -12.34 -3.97 27.43
C ASP A 233 -13.58 -4.53 26.73
N ARG A 234 -14.48 -3.65 26.29
CA ARG A 234 -15.69 -4.05 25.56
C ARG A 234 -15.33 -4.57 24.17
N ALA A 235 -14.47 -3.87 23.45
CA ALA A 235 -14.00 -4.29 22.14
C ALA A 235 -13.31 -5.67 22.19
N PHE A 236 -12.49 -5.95 23.21
CA PHE A 236 -11.90 -7.27 23.39
C PHE A 236 -12.91 -8.36 23.78
N ARG A 237 -13.96 -8.03 24.55
CA ARG A 237 -15.06 -8.98 24.79
C ARG A 237 -15.78 -9.33 23.49
N ASP A 238 -16.07 -8.35 22.65
CA ASP A 238 -16.70 -8.57 21.35
C ASP A 238 -15.80 -9.44 20.45
N LEU A 239 -14.48 -9.19 20.46
CA LEU A 239 -13.49 -10.03 19.79
C LEU A 239 -13.47 -11.47 20.32
N VAL A 240 -13.59 -11.68 21.64
CA VAL A 240 -13.67 -13.02 22.24
C VAL A 240 -14.93 -13.76 21.82
N GLU A 241 -16.06 -13.06 21.63
CA GLU A 241 -17.28 -13.67 21.12
C GLU A 241 -17.16 -14.06 19.64
N GLU A 242 -16.46 -13.25 18.83
CA GLU A 242 -16.30 -13.46 17.40
C GLU A 242 -15.18 -14.45 17.04
N PHE A 243 -14.07 -14.44 17.79
CA PHE A 243 -12.87 -15.27 17.59
C PHE A 243 -12.48 -16.02 18.86
N PRO A 244 -13.37 -16.87 19.42
CA PRO A 244 -13.16 -17.52 20.72
C PRO A 244 -11.98 -18.51 20.74
N ASP A 245 -11.55 -18.97 19.56
CA ASP A 245 -10.44 -19.89 19.32
C ASP A 245 -9.11 -19.18 19.07
N SER A 246 -9.05 -17.85 18.97
CA SER A 246 -7.79 -17.13 18.75
C SER A 246 -7.05 -16.85 20.06
N ALA A 247 -5.87 -17.46 20.25
CA ALA A 247 -4.98 -17.09 21.35
C ALA A 247 -4.61 -15.60 21.35
N TRP A 248 -4.46 -15.00 20.17
CA TRP A 248 -3.97 -13.65 19.97
C TRP A 248 -4.93 -12.55 20.45
N VAL A 249 -6.24 -12.84 20.48
CA VAL A 249 -7.25 -11.97 21.10
C VAL A 249 -7.04 -11.90 22.61
N TYR A 250 -6.88 -13.05 23.28
CA TYR A 250 -6.64 -13.09 24.73
C TYR A 250 -5.27 -12.54 25.11
N ILE A 251 -4.24 -12.86 24.32
CA ILE A 251 -2.88 -12.35 24.51
C ILE A 251 -2.92 -10.82 24.44
N GLY A 252 -3.44 -10.26 23.34
CA GLY A 252 -3.53 -8.80 23.16
C GLY A 252 -4.32 -8.12 24.28
N TRP A 253 -5.45 -8.71 24.72
CA TRP A 253 -6.24 -8.13 25.80
C TRP A 253 -5.49 -8.14 27.14
N GLY A 254 -4.87 -9.26 27.52
CA GLY A 254 -4.12 -9.34 28.77
C GLY A 254 -2.88 -8.43 28.77
N ASP A 255 -2.21 -8.30 27.61
CA ASP A 255 -1.00 -7.48 27.46
C ASP A 255 -1.24 -6.01 27.77
N MET A 256 -2.45 -5.49 27.50
CA MET A 256 -2.83 -4.12 27.84
C MET A 256 -2.74 -3.82 29.33
N TYR A 257 -2.79 -4.82 30.20
CA TYR A 257 -2.73 -4.65 31.64
C TYR A 257 -1.35 -4.72 32.24
N TRP A 258 -0.30 -5.08 31.49
CA TRP A 258 1.04 -5.20 32.11
C TRP A 258 2.22 -5.03 31.16
N LEU A 259 2.10 -5.47 29.90
CA LEU A 259 3.22 -5.52 28.97
C LEU A 259 3.40 -4.20 28.22
N PHE A 260 2.31 -3.63 27.72
CA PHE A 260 2.37 -2.42 26.90
C PHE A 260 2.41 -1.17 27.77
N ARG A 261 3.60 -0.57 27.89
CA ARG A 261 3.86 0.61 28.72
C ARG A 261 3.03 1.85 28.33
N ASP A 262 2.61 1.93 27.08
CA ASP A 262 1.82 3.06 26.57
C ASP A 262 0.33 2.91 26.86
N SER A 263 -0.12 1.71 27.24
CA SER A 263 -1.46 1.48 27.79
C SER A 263 -1.70 2.38 28.98
N LYS A 264 -2.90 2.95 29.06
CA LYS A 264 -3.34 3.76 30.21
C LYS A 264 -4.16 2.95 31.21
N ALA A 265 -4.32 1.64 31.01
CA ALA A 265 -4.90 0.79 32.04
C ALA A 265 -3.99 0.75 33.27
N PRO A 266 -4.57 0.78 34.49
CA PRO A 266 -3.81 0.47 35.69
C PRO A 266 -3.20 -0.93 35.56
N ARG A 267 -1.94 -1.07 35.94
CA ARG A 267 -1.29 -2.37 35.86
C ARG A 267 -1.98 -3.37 36.80
N ASP A 268 -2.37 -4.50 36.24
CA ASP A 268 -3.13 -5.54 36.94
C ASP A 268 -2.73 -6.93 36.42
N TYR A 269 -1.77 -7.53 37.12
CA TYR A 269 -1.25 -8.85 36.74
C TYR A 269 -2.27 -9.98 36.93
N ASP A 270 -3.11 -9.90 37.95
CA ASP A 270 -4.11 -10.93 38.22
C ASP A 270 -5.19 -10.90 37.15
N ARG A 271 -5.57 -9.70 36.67
CA ARG A 271 -6.48 -9.56 35.54
C ARG A 271 -5.88 -10.09 34.24
N ALA A 272 -4.62 -9.76 33.93
CA ALA A 272 -3.93 -10.31 32.76
C ALA A 272 -3.87 -11.85 32.81
N GLU A 273 -3.49 -12.41 33.96
CA GLU A 273 -3.44 -13.86 34.18
C GLU A 273 -4.80 -14.53 33.96
N ASN A 274 -5.86 -13.96 34.51
CA ASN A 274 -7.22 -14.46 34.32
C ASN A 274 -7.62 -14.48 32.83
N ILE A 275 -7.27 -13.44 32.07
CA ILE A 275 -7.54 -13.38 30.63
C ILE A 275 -6.80 -14.49 29.87
N TYR A 276 -5.53 -14.73 30.18
CA TYR A 276 -4.77 -15.80 29.54
C TYR A 276 -5.32 -17.19 29.92
N ARG A 277 -5.71 -17.40 31.18
CA ARG A 277 -6.33 -18.66 31.63
C ARG A 277 -7.68 -18.91 30.94
N MET A 278 -8.48 -17.87 30.69
CA MET A 278 -9.71 -17.99 29.89
C MET A 278 -9.46 -18.56 28.48
N ALA A 279 -8.31 -18.24 27.87
CA ALA A 279 -7.90 -18.80 26.58
C ALA A 279 -7.58 -20.31 26.70
N LEU A 280 -6.84 -20.68 27.75
CA LEU A 280 -6.48 -22.09 28.00
C LEU A 280 -7.69 -22.98 28.27
N GLU A 281 -8.73 -22.44 28.92
CA GLU A 281 -10.00 -23.13 29.16
C GLU A 281 -10.80 -23.37 27.87
N ARG A 282 -10.65 -22.49 26.87
CA ARG A 282 -11.34 -22.57 25.58
C ARG A 282 -10.60 -23.37 24.52
N ASN A 283 -9.41 -23.90 24.84
CA ASN A 283 -8.60 -24.69 23.93
C ASN A 283 -8.31 -23.97 22.60
N VAL A 284 -7.87 -22.72 22.70
CA VAL A 284 -7.51 -21.86 21.57
C VAL A 284 -6.41 -22.45 20.69
N ASP A 285 -6.43 -22.08 19.41
CA ASP A 285 -5.30 -22.22 18.49
C ASP A 285 -4.19 -21.26 18.94
N GLY A 286 -2.97 -21.76 19.13
CA GLY A 286 -1.87 -21.00 19.74
C GLY A 286 -1.76 -21.14 21.26
N ARG A 287 -2.21 -22.28 21.82
CA ARG A 287 -2.08 -22.59 23.26
C ARG A 287 -0.65 -22.39 23.79
N GLU A 288 0.37 -22.73 23.01
CA GLU A 288 1.78 -22.59 23.40
C GLU A 288 2.16 -21.11 23.58
N ASP A 289 1.69 -20.22 22.70
CA ASP A 289 1.90 -18.77 22.82
C ASP A 289 1.27 -18.20 24.10
N VAL A 290 0.10 -18.70 24.50
CA VAL A 290 -0.56 -18.31 25.75
C VAL A 290 0.26 -18.75 26.97
N LEU A 291 0.81 -19.97 26.94
CA LEU A 291 1.65 -20.50 28.03
C LEU A 291 2.96 -19.73 28.15
N GLU A 292 3.60 -19.39 27.02
CA GLU A 292 4.79 -18.53 27.00
C GLU A 292 4.47 -17.15 27.60
N ARG A 293 3.33 -16.56 27.22
CA ARG A 293 2.92 -15.25 27.74
C ARG A 293 2.65 -15.28 29.25
N LEU A 294 2.05 -16.35 29.77
CA LEU A 294 1.88 -16.56 31.21
C LEU A 294 3.21 -16.66 31.94
N GLN A 295 4.19 -17.37 31.37
CA GLN A 295 5.53 -17.45 31.96
C GLN A 295 6.18 -16.05 32.02
N MET A 296 6.12 -15.27 30.94
CA MET A 296 6.66 -13.90 30.92
C MET A 296 6.01 -13.01 31.99
N LEU A 297 4.68 -13.15 32.19
CA LEU A 297 3.94 -12.42 33.22
C LEU A 297 4.43 -12.78 34.65
N GLU A 298 4.67 -14.06 34.91
CA GLU A 298 5.17 -14.54 36.21
C GLU A 298 6.60 -14.04 36.50
N GLU A 299 7.46 -14.04 35.48
CA GLU A 299 8.82 -13.51 35.56
C GLU A 299 8.82 -12.00 35.86
N GLU A 300 8.01 -11.22 35.15
CA GLU A 300 7.85 -9.78 35.40
C GLU A 300 7.31 -9.50 36.82
N ARG A 301 6.24 -10.20 37.23
CA ARG A 301 5.64 -10.06 38.56
C ARG A 301 6.67 -10.32 39.67
N THR A 302 7.52 -11.34 39.49
CA THR A 302 8.57 -11.69 40.45
C THR A 302 9.66 -10.61 40.52
N ASN A 303 10.13 -10.14 39.37
CA ASN A 303 11.19 -9.11 39.29
C ASN A 303 10.80 -7.82 40.01
N GLU A 304 9.53 -7.42 39.94
CA GLU A 304 9.06 -6.22 40.62
C GLU A 304 8.92 -6.35 42.11
N THR A 305 8.51 -7.53 42.59
CA THR A 305 8.45 -7.78 44.04
C THR A 305 9.83 -7.82 44.69
N ALA A 306 10.90 -7.94 43.89
CA ALA A 306 12.28 -7.97 44.34
C ALA A 306 12.97 -6.58 44.40
N VAL A 307 12.31 -5.52 43.90
CA VAL A 307 12.81 -4.12 43.90
C VAL A 307 12.14 -3.31 45.00
#